data_AF-A0A165MPH5-F1
#
_entry.id   AF-A0A165MPH5-F1
#
_cell.length_a   1.000
_cell.length_b   1.000
_cell.length_c   1.000
_cell.angle_alpha   90.00
_cell.angle_beta   90.00
_cell.angle_gamma   90.00
#
_symmetry.space_group_name_H-M   'P 1'
#
loop_
_entity.id
_entity.type
_entity.pdbx_description
1 polymer ?
#
loop_
_entity_poly.entity_id
_entity_poly.type
_entity_poly.pdbx_seq_one_letter_code
_entity_poly.pdbx_strand_id
1 'polypeptide(L)'
;MTNISLSHFQSAAESAAISGNLNQKLTVTDGGDLQTREASSTLAGKLVSWHKLSSSEGTAKAQDQGAFRTALQDKFGKELGEQAYKHACTACGYTDGKAHSLTAEQITTGIDFAVRHKHEAEAQNKSIIEYFKQNPEQLLTVGLTRVNGSKNEINKLIANRTSQDFDNNVHGKVEHELAGAFKQNLRDNMSDTELAKVLDFVKSYDPVLENLPALNGLPEMVQDTVKFSAMIANKADVNKMQPSNLSIVFGPNVVKDDSLAPMEQIGLIEVGNKFFAALVERELPDDYYLRIPKND
;
A
#
# COMPACT_ATOMS: atom_id res chain seq x y z
N MET A 1 3.77 -12.73 -20.18
CA MET A 1 3.94 -13.30 -18.83
C MET A 1 2.58 -13.77 -18.37
N THR A 2 2.49 -15.00 -17.86
CA THR A 2 1.24 -15.57 -17.34
C THR A 2 1.01 -14.97 -15.96
N ASN A 3 -0.08 -14.21 -15.76
CA ASN A 3 -0.42 -13.66 -14.45
C ASN A 3 -0.91 -14.78 -13.54
N ILE A 4 -0.17 -15.07 -12.48
CA ILE A 4 -0.53 -16.06 -11.47
C ILE A 4 -1.00 -15.32 -10.24
N SER A 5 -2.18 -15.65 -9.75
CA SER A 5 -2.70 -15.03 -8.54
C SER A 5 -1.86 -15.42 -7.32
N LEU A 6 -1.73 -14.51 -6.35
CA LEU A 6 -1.04 -14.80 -5.10
C LEU A 6 -1.67 -15.99 -4.34
N SER A 7 -2.98 -16.23 -4.52
CA SER A 7 -3.67 -17.36 -3.90
C SER A 7 -3.12 -18.71 -4.34
N HIS A 8 -2.67 -18.85 -5.59
CA HIS A 8 -2.05 -20.10 -6.05
C HIS A 8 -0.69 -20.33 -5.37
N PHE A 9 0.11 -19.26 -5.18
CA PHE A 9 1.36 -19.33 -4.41
C PHE A 9 1.10 -19.71 -2.96
N GLN A 10 0.09 -19.08 -2.34
CA GLN A 10 -0.30 -19.36 -0.97
C GLN A 10 -0.72 -20.83 -0.78
N SER A 11 -1.64 -21.34 -1.61
CA SER A 11 -2.10 -22.73 -1.51
C SER A 11 -0.97 -23.75 -1.72
N ALA A 12 -0.03 -23.46 -2.63
CA ALA A 12 1.14 -24.31 -2.85
C ALA A 12 2.09 -24.33 -1.64
N ALA A 13 2.32 -23.16 -1.02
CA ALA A 13 3.15 -23.05 0.17
C ALA A 13 2.50 -23.70 1.40
N GLU A 14 1.18 -23.52 1.59
CA GLU A 14 0.40 -24.17 2.65
C GLU A 14 0.41 -25.70 2.51
N SER A 15 0.23 -26.22 1.29
CA SER A 15 0.32 -27.66 1.03
C SER A 15 1.70 -28.23 1.39
N ALA A 16 2.77 -27.50 1.05
CA ALA A 16 4.14 -27.87 1.40
C ALA A 16 4.36 -27.80 2.93
N ALA A 17 3.82 -26.79 3.61
CA ALA A 17 3.88 -26.65 5.07
C ALA A 17 3.15 -27.79 5.80
N ILE A 18 1.95 -28.18 5.34
CA ILE A 18 1.19 -29.34 5.87
C ILE A 18 2.01 -30.63 5.74
N SER A 19 2.75 -30.78 4.64
CA SER A 19 3.65 -31.92 4.43
C SER A 19 4.99 -31.83 5.19
N GLY A 20 5.23 -30.77 5.96
CA GLY A 20 6.48 -30.53 6.71
C GLY A 20 7.68 -30.16 5.83
N ASN A 21 7.46 -29.82 4.55
CA ASN A 21 8.52 -29.59 3.57
C ASN A 21 8.61 -28.12 3.15
N LEU A 22 8.98 -27.24 4.09
CA LEU A 22 9.12 -25.79 3.84
C LEU A 22 10.23 -25.43 2.83
N ASN A 23 11.20 -26.32 2.64
CA ASN A 23 12.25 -26.19 1.63
C ASN A 23 11.80 -26.64 0.22
N GLN A 24 10.55 -27.05 0.06
CA GLN A 24 10.00 -27.46 -1.23
C GLN A 24 10.11 -26.30 -2.22
N LYS A 25 10.84 -26.55 -3.31
CA LYS A 25 10.98 -25.61 -4.42
C LYS A 25 9.72 -25.64 -5.27
N LEU A 26 9.28 -24.46 -5.69
CA LEU A 26 8.11 -24.29 -6.54
C LEU A 26 8.55 -23.74 -7.90
N THR A 27 7.79 -24.08 -8.95
CA THR A 27 8.03 -23.58 -10.31
C THR A 27 6.70 -23.28 -11.00
N VAL A 28 6.69 -22.22 -11.79
CA VAL A 28 5.59 -21.79 -12.64
C VAL A 28 5.68 -22.54 -13.95
N THR A 29 4.59 -23.21 -14.30
CA THR A 29 4.46 -23.89 -15.59
C THR A 29 4.06 -22.91 -16.68
N ASP A 30 4.32 -23.27 -17.94
CA ASP A 30 3.91 -22.49 -19.12
C ASP A 30 2.39 -22.25 -19.18
N GLY A 31 1.60 -23.12 -18.53
CA GLY A 31 0.14 -23.01 -18.40
C GLY A 31 -0.34 -22.06 -17.30
N GLY A 32 0.55 -21.51 -16.47
CA GLY A 32 0.19 -20.65 -15.34
C GLY A 32 -0.11 -21.37 -14.02
N ASP A 33 0.14 -22.69 -13.96
CA ASP A 33 0.01 -23.47 -12.74
C ASP A 33 1.33 -23.52 -11.96
N LEU A 34 1.25 -23.68 -10.63
CA LEU A 34 2.39 -23.90 -9.75
C LEU A 34 2.60 -25.39 -9.50
N GLN A 35 3.82 -25.88 -9.70
CA GLN A 35 4.21 -27.26 -9.44
C GLN A 35 5.40 -27.35 -8.48
N THR A 36 5.47 -28.46 -7.74
CA THR A 36 6.66 -28.80 -6.97
C THR A 36 7.80 -29.18 -7.90
N ARG A 37 8.96 -28.58 -7.66
CA ARG A 37 10.18 -28.94 -8.36
C ARG A 37 10.88 -30.04 -7.57
N GLU A 38 10.97 -31.23 -8.15
CA GLU A 38 11.69 -32.33 -7.52
C GLU A 38 13.15 -31.94 -7.26
N ALA A 39 13.61 -32.12 -6.02
CA ALA A 39 15.00 -31.94 -5.67
C ALA A 39 15.82 -33.07 -6.31
N SER A 40 16.77 -32.72 -7.18
CA SER A 40 17.68 -33.68 -7.81
C SER A 40 18.72 -34.18 -6.79
N SER A 41 18.32 -35.05 -5.86
CA SER A 41 19.21 -35.64 -4.84
C SER A 41 19.92 -36.90 -5.32
N THR A 42 19.50 -37.52 -6.43
CA THR A 42 20.11 -38.73 -7.00
C THR A 42 21.19 -38.41 -8.05
N LEU A 43 22.17 -39.29 -8.26
CA LEU A 43 23.23 -39.13 -9.29
C LEU A 43 22.65 -38.98 -10.71
N ALA A 44 21.58 -39.71 -11.01
CA ALA A 44 20.81 -39.56 -12.25
C ALA A 44 20.07 -38.20 -12.30
N GLY A 45 19.50 -37.76 -11.17
CA GLY A 45 18.92 -36.42 -11.03
C GLY A 45 19.93 -35.30 -11.24
N LYS A 46 21.20 -35.48 -10.82
CA LYS A 46 22.29 -34.52 -11.06
C LYS A 46 22.69 -34.46 -12.54
N LEU A 47 22.66 -35.58 -13.27
CA LEU A 47 22.90 -35.63 -14.72
C LEU A 47 21.76 -34.99 -15.53
N VAL A 48 20.51 -35.26 -15.16
CA VAL A 48 19.32 -34.61 -15.75
C VAL A 48 19.27 -33.12 -15.40
N SER A 49 19.64 -32.75 -14.16
CA SER A 49 19.78 -31.36 -13.75
C SER A 49 20.90 -30.68 -14.53
N TRP A 50 22.05 -31.32 -14.77
CA TRP A 50 23.15 -30.77 -15.58
C TRP A 50 22.74 -30.53 -17.04
N HIS A 51 21.96 -31.45 -17.64
CA HIS A 51 21.39 -31.29 -18.97
C HIS A 51 20.30 -30.19 -19.03
N LYS A 52 19.53 -29.98 -17.95
CA LYS A 52 18.57 -28.86 -17.85
C LYS A 52 19.26 -27.52 -17.55
N LEU A 53 20.36 -27.55 -16.78
CA LEU A 53 21.23 -26.41 -16.44
C LEU A 53 21.90 -25.81 -17.68
N SER A 54 22.19 -26.62 -18.70
CA SER A 54 22.87 -26.16 -19.91
C SER A 54 21.97 -25.44 -20.92
N SER A 55 20.64 -25.38 -20.71
CA SER A 55 19.72 -24.84 -21.73
C SER A 55 18.60 -23.90 -21.25
N SER A 56 18.09 -23.96 -20.01
CA SER A 56 16.92 -23.13 -19.63
C SER A 56 16.63 -22.91 -18.14
N GLU A 57 17.43 -23.43 -17.20
CA GLU A 57 17.10 -23.30 -15.77
C GLU A 57 17.18 -21.87 -15.20
N GLY A 58 18.07 -21.03 -15.73
CA GLY A 58 18.22 -19.65 -15.26
C GLY A 58 17.02 -18.79 -15.62
N THR A 59 16.42 -19.02 -16.79
CA THR A 59 15.22 -18.31 -17.25
C THR A 59 13.98 -18.74 -16.47
N ALA A 60 13.82 -20.03 -16.17
CA ALA A 60 12.68 -20.52 -15.38
C ALA A 60 12.70 -19.96 -13.94
N LYS A 61 13.85 -19.97 -13.26
CA LYS A 61 13.97 -19.41 -11.89
C LYS A 61 13.66 -17.91 -11.86
N ALA A 62 14.15 -17.16 -12.86
CA ALA A 62 13.86 -15.74 -12.99
C ALA A 62 12.37 -15.48 -13.30
N GLN A 63 11.72 -16.35 -14.09
CA GLN A 63 10.29 -16.29 -14.35
C GLN A 63 9.46 -16.56 -13.09
N ASP A 64 9.81 -17.60 -12.31
CA ASP A 64 9.14 -17.92 -11.05
C ASP A 64 9.19 -16.74 -10.06
N GLN A 65 10.39 -16.18 -9.89
CA GLN A 65 10.63 -14.99 -9.07
C GLN A 65 9.85 -13.77 -9.57
N GLY A 66 9.85 -13.54 -10.88
CA GLY A 66 9.09 -12.47 -11.52
C GLY A 66 7.59 -12.61 -11.29
N ALA A 67 7.05 -13.82 -11.47
CA ALA A 67 5.63 -14.11 -11.27
C ALA A 67 5.20 -13.91 -9.81
N PHE A 68 6.01 -14.38 -8.84
CA PHE A 68 5.71 -14.16 -7.42
C PHE A 68 5.77 -12.67 -7.04
N ARG A 69 6.78 -11.95 -7.54
CA ARG A 69 6.90 -10.50 -7.35
C ARG A 69 5.68 -9.77 -7.90
N THR A 70 5.27 -10.06 -9.13
CA THR A 70 4.07 -9.48 -9.74
C THR A 70 2.82 -9.83 -8.92
N ALA A 71 2.66 -11.08 -8.50
CA ALA A 71 1.51 -11.50 -7.68
C ALA A 71 1.42 -10.73 -6.34
N LEU A 72 2.56 -10.45 -5.70
CA LEU A 72 2.61 -9.62 -4.49
C LEU A 72 2.24 -8.16 -4.79
N GLN A 73 2.75 -7.60 -5.89
CA GLN A 73 2.45 -6.22 -6.31
C GLN A 73 0.97 -6.06 -6.66
N ASP A 74 0.39 -6.98 -7.44
CA ASP A 74 -1.03 -6.96 -7.81
C ASP A 74 -1.94 -7.01 -6.56
N LYS A 75 -1.54 -7.79 -5.54
CA LYS A 75 -2.36 -7.99 -4.33
C LYS A 75 -2.21 -6.86 -3.31
N PHE A 76 -1.00 -6.34 -3.11
CA PHE A 76 -0.68 -5.42 -2.02
C PHE A 76 -0.25 -4.03 -2.48
N GLY A 77 -0.22 -3.79 -3.79
CA GLY A 77 0.33 -2.58 -4.39
C GLY A 77 1.83 -2.71 -4.65
N LYS A 78 2.32 -1.89 -5.57
CA LYS A 78 3.71 -1.92 -6.07
C LYS A 78 4.75 -1.80 -4.95
N GLU A 79 4.60 -0.83 -4.05
CA GLU A 79 5.57 -0.53 -3.01
C GLU A 79 5.66 -1.61 -1.94
N LEU A 80 4.52 -2.04 -1.38
CA LEU A 80 4.49 -3.09 -0.35
C LEU A 80 4.82 -4.46 -0.94
N GLY A 81 4.32 -4.77 -2.14
CA GLY A 81 4.64 -6.01 -2.83
C GLY A 81 6.14 -6.16 -3.12
N GLU A 82 6.82 -5.06 -3.47
CA GLU A 82 8.27 -5.03 -3.64
C GLU A 82 9.03 -5.30 -2.33
N GLN A 83 8.60 -4.68 -1.23
CA GLN A 83 9.22 -4.88 0.08
C GLN A 83 9.06 -6.33 0.56
N ALA A 84 7.86 -6.88 0.39
CA ALA A 84 7.55 -8.27 0.69
C ALA A 84 8.41 -9.26 -0.11
N TYR A 85 8.57 -9.01 -1.41
CA TYR A 85 9.44 -9.83 -2.26
C TYR A 85 10.90 -9.80 -1.81
N LYS A 86 11.43 -8.60 -1.50
CA LYS A 86 12.80 -8.45 -0.99
C LYS A 86 12.99 -9.15 0.34
N HIS A 87 12.02 -9.02 1.25
CA HIS A 87 12.03 -9.69 2.53
C HIS A 87 12.08 -11.22 2.36
N ALA A 88 11.22 -11.77 1.50
CA ALA A 88 11.20 -13.19 1.15
C ALA A 88 12.55 -13.69 0.60
N CYS A 89 13.20 -12.93 -0.26
CA CYS A 89 14.52 -13.30 -0.80
C CYS A 89 15.57 -13.36 0.31
N THR A 90 15.60 -12.35 1.18
CA THR A 90 16.60 -12.23 2.26
C THR A 90 16.42 -13.24 3.39
N ALA A 91 15.17 -13.65 3.68
CA ALA A 91 14.84 -14.53 4.80
C ALA A 91 15.56 -15.89 4.75
N CYS A 92 15.81 -16.41 3.55
CA CYS A 92 16.50 -17.69 3.35
C CYS A 92 17.97 -17.52 2.89
N GLY A 93 18.58 -16.35 3.12
CA GLY A 93 20.00 -16.11 2.84
C GLY A 93 20.34 -15.87 1.37
N TYR A 94 19.34 -15.59 0.52
CA TYR A 94 19.56 -15.23 -0.88
C TYR A 94 19.61 -13.70 -1.06
N THR A 95 20.47 -13.26 -1.97
CA THR A 95 20.56 -11.84 -2.35
C THR A 95 19.60 -11.55 -3.50
N ASP A 96 18.92 -10.40 -3.43
CA ASP A 96 18.09 -9.87 -4.51
C ASP A 96 18.87 -9.83 -5.85
N GLY A 97 18.19 -10.13 -6.96
CA GLY A 97 18.78 -10.15 -8.31
C GLY A 97 19.52 -11.43 -8.73
N LYS A 98 19.66 -12.42 -7.85
CA LYS A 98 20.18 -13.76 -8.25
C LYS A 98 19.02 -14.72 -8.51
N ALA A 99 19.00 -15.33 -9.69
CA ALA A 99 18.02 -16.35 -10.05
C ALA A 99 18.20 -17.61 -9.17
N HIS A 100 17.30 -17.80 -8.21
CA HIS A 100 17.19 -19.01 -7.39
C HIS A 100 15.75 -19.53 -7.43
N SER A 101 15.57 -20.81 -7.08
CA SER A 101 14.22 -21.35 -6.94
C SER A 101 13.57 -20.74 -5.70
N LEU A 102 12.29 -20.35 -5.82
CA LEU A 102 11.47 -19.98 -4.67
C LEU A 102 11.13 -21.23 -3.86
N THR A 103 11.26 -21.14 -2.54
CA THR A 103 10.78 -22.17 -1.61
C THR A 103 9.42 -21.79 -1.03
N ALA A 104 8.69 -22.79 -0.52
CA ALA A 104 7.46 -22.55 0.24
C ALA A 104 7.70 -21.59 1.42
N GLU A 105 8.81 -21.73 2.14
CA GLU A 105 9.20 -20.81 3.23
C GLU A 105 9.33 -19.36 2.74
N GLN A 106 9.95 -19.12 1.59
CA GLN A 106 10.10 -17.76 1.05
C GLN A 106 8.74 -17.15 0.69
N ILE A 107 7.87 -17.95 0.07
CA ILE A 107 6.53 -17.52 -0.31
C ILE A 107 5.71 -17.15 0.93
N THR A 108 5.63 -18.03 1.91
CA THR A 108 4.92 -17.76 3.17
C THR A 108 5.51 -16.52 3.87
N THR A 109 6.83 -16.43 3.98
CA THR A 109 7.51 -15.28 4.61
C THR A 109 7.17 -13.95 3.92
N GLY A 110 7.14 -13.92 2.59
CA GLY A 110 6.78 -12.72 1.83
C GLY A 110 5.31 -12.32 2.02
N ILE A 111 4.40 -13.29 1.96
CA ILE A 111 2.96 -13.06 2.14
C ILE A 111 2.69 -12.55 3.56
N ASP A 112 3.21 -13.23 4.59
CA ASP A 112 3.04 -12.87 5.99
C ASP A 112 3.60 -11.47 6.28
N PHE A 113 4.75 -11.14 5.71
CA PHE A 113 5.31 -9.79 5.77
C PHE A 113 4.33 -8.75 5.23
N ALA A 114 3.79 -8.96 4.02
CA ALA A 114 2.89 -8.01 3.38
C ALA A 114 1.58 -7.83 4.15
N VAL A 115 0.94 -8.94 4.56
CA VAL A 115 -0.30 -8.92 5.35
C VAL A 115 -0.08 -8.16 6.66
N ARG A 116 0.99 -8.49 7.39
CA ARG A 116 1.31 -7.84 8.65
C ARG A 116 1.58 -6.34 8.49
N HIS A 117 2.40 -5.95 7.52
CA HIS A 117 2.75 -4.54 7.32
C HIS A 117 1.57 -3.68 6.87
N LYS A 118 0.65 -4.24 6.06
CA LYS A 118 -0.60 -3.55 5.70
C LYS A 118 -1.46 -3.30 6.95
N HIS A 119 -1.70 -4.34 7.74
CA HIS A 119 -2.48 -4.22 8.98
C HIS A 119 -1.83 -3.23 9.97
N GLU A 120 -0.50 -3.27 10.12
CA GLU A 120 0.24 -2.32 10.95
C GLU A 120 0.11 -0.87 10.44
N ALA A 121 0.10 -0.65 9.12
CA ALA A 121 -0.09 0.68 8.53
C ALA A 121 -1.51 1.22 8.79
N GLU A 122 -2.54 0.38 8.65
CA GLU A 122 -3.94 0.72 8.97
C GLU A 122 -4.09 1.05 10.45
N ALA A 123 -3.54 0.20 11.33
CA ALA A 123 -3.55 0.42 12.77
C ALA A 123 -2.82 1.72 13.15
N GLN A 124 -1.67 2.01 12.55
CA GLN A 124 -0.94 3.25 12.81
C GLN A 124 -1.75 4.48 12.36
N ASN A 125 -2.40 4.45 11.20
CA ASN A 125 -3.24 5.55 10.74
C ASN A 125 -4.40 5.83 11.70
N LYS A 126 -5.06 4.78 12.21
CA LYS A 126 -6.11 4.93 13.24
C LYS A 126 -5.57 5.52 14.53
N SER A 127 -4.41 5.06 14.98
CA SER A 127 -3.75 5.58 16.18
C SER A 127 -3.32 7.05 16.01
N ILE A 128 -2.89 7.47 14.81
CA ILE A 128 -2.61 8.88 14.49
C ILE A 128 -3.90 9.71 14.56
N ILE A 129 -5.01 9.22 13.99
CA ILE A 129 -6.32 9.89 14.09
C ILE A 129 -6.71 10.07 15.56
N GLU A 130 -6.57 9.02 16.37
CA GLU A 130 -6.89 9.04 17.79
C GLU A 130 -6.01 10.03 18.55
N TYR A 131 -4.71 10.11 18.25
CA TYR A 131 -3.82 11.11 18.80
C TYR A 131 -4.32 12.54 18.55
N PHE A 132 -4.75 12.87 17.32
CA PHE A 132 -5.29 14.21 17.02
C PHE A 132 -6.67 14.48 17.65
N LYS A 133 -7.45 13.44 17.97
CA LYS A 133 -8.69 13.61 18.75
C LYS A 133 -8.39 13.95 20.21
N GLN A 134 -7.37 13.30 20.78
CA GLN A 134 -6.94 13.52 22.16
C GLN A 134 -6.19 14.84 22.33
N ASN A 135 -5.55 15.33 21.26
CA ASN A 135 -4.75 16.56 21.21
C ASN A 135 -5.27 17.52 20.12
N PRO A 136 -6.49 18.06 20.26
CA PRO A 136 -7.15 18.84 19.22
C PRO A 136 -6.46 20.16 18.89
N GLU A 137 -5.61 20.69 19.78
CA GLU A 137 -4.79 21.88 19.53
C GLU A 137 -3.74 21.64 18.44
N GLN A 138 -3.30 20.39 18.25
CA GLN A 138 -2.37 20.02 17.17
C GLN A 138 -3.00 20.16 15.78
N LEU A 139 -4.33 20.10 15.69
CA LEU A 139 -5.05 20.35 14.44
C LEU A 139 -4.98 21.83 14.01
N LEU A 140 -4.55 22.74 14.89
CA LEU A 140 -4.40 24.16 14.57
C LEU A 140 -3.09 24.47 13.82
N THR A 141 -2.17 23.51 13.72
CA THR A 141 -0.88 23.68 13.06
C THR A 141 -1.06 24.06 11.59
N VAL A 142 -0.57 25.25 11.22
CA VAL A 142 -0.71 25.81 9.86
C VAL A 142 -0.10 24.88 8.82
N GLY A 143 -0.87 24.56 7.78
CA GLY A 143 -0.41 23.69 6.71
C GLY A 143 -0.23 22.23 7.13
N LEU A 144 -0.93 21.76 8.17
CA LEU A 144 -0.95 20.35 8.54
C LEU A 144 -1.25 19.46 7.32
N THR A 145 -0.47 18.39 7.12
CA THR A 145 -0.41 17.53 5.91
C THR A 145 0.24 18.15 4.66
N ARG A 146 0.19 19.48 4.47
CA ARG A 146 0.85 20.15 3.33
C ARG A 146 2.35 20.35 3.56
N VAL A 147 2.72 20.85 4.73
CA VAL A 147 4.12 20.99 5.14
C VAL A 147 4.66 19.61 5.53
N ASN A 148 5.85 19.29 5.03
CA ASN A 148 6.50 18.01 5.30
C ASN A 148 7.26 18.07 6.62
N GLY A 149 7.10 17.06 7.46
CA GLY A 149 7.96 16.81 8.61
C GLY A 149 9.34 16.29 8.21
N SER A 150 10.18 16.06 9.20
CA SER A 150 11.50 15.45 9.02
C SER A 150 11.36 14.04 8.44
N LYS A 151 11.96 13.81 7.26
CA LYS A 151 11.98 12.49 6.61
C LYS A 151 12.55 11.40 7.52
N ASN A 152 13.57 11.74 8.32
CA ASN A 152 14.17 10.78 9.24
C ASN A 152 13.19 10.37 10.35
N GLU A 153 12.44 11.32 10.90
CA GLU A 153 11.46 11.02 11.95
C GLU A 153 10.24 10.28 11.37
N ILE A 154 9.77 10.65 10.18
CA ILE A 154 8.73 9.90 9.46
C ILE A 154 9.18 8.45 9.25
N ASN A 155 10.42 8.22 8.79
CA ASN A 155 10.94 6.87 8.59
C ASN A 155 11.03 6.08 9.89
N LYS A 156 11.37 6.72 11.02
CA LYS A 156 11.35 6.06 12.35
C LYS A 156 9.93 5.69 12.77
N LEU A 157 8.95 6.56 12.53
CA LEU A 157 7.54 6.26 12.79
C LEU A 157 7.07 5.08 11.94
N ILE A 158 7.41 5.06 10.66
CA ILE A 158 7.08 3.97 9.73
C ILE A 158 7.81 2.67 10.09
N ALA A 159 9.02 2.72 10.64
CA ALA A 159 9.75 1.52 11.08
C ALA A 159 9.18 0.94 12.39
N ASN A 160 8.57 1.77 13.23
CA ASN A 160 8.07 1.39 14.56
C ASN A 160 6.54 1.40 14.65
N ARG A 161 5.83 0.93 13.61
CA ARG A 161 4.35 0.92 13.58
C ARG A 161 3.70 0.20 14.77
N THR A 162 4.42 -0.75 15.38
CA THR A 162 3.93 -1.59 16.48
C THR A 162 4.11 -0.96 17.86
N SER A 163 5.01 0.02 18.03
CA SER A 163 5.12 0.72 19.30
C SER A 163 4.03 1.78 19.36
N GLN A 164 2.97 1.50 20.13
CA GLN A 164 1.85 2.42 20.38
C GLN A 164 2.28 3.78 20.99
N ASP A 165 3.53 3.92 21.42
CA ASP A 165 4.07 5.15 21.97
C ASP A 165 4.49 6.13 20.87
N PHE A 166 3.55 6.97 20.44
CA PHE A 166 3.90 8.21 19.73
C PHE A 166 4.69 9.17 20.63
N ASP A 167 4.44 9.13 21.95
CA ASP A 167 5.01 10.07 22.93
C ASP A 167 6.49 9.82 23.25
N ASN A 168 6.97 8.58 23.15
CA ASN A 168 8.36 8.24 23.51
C ASN A 168 9.34 8.33 22.34
N ASN A 169 8.85 8.42 21.09
CA ASN A 169 9.67 8.30 19.89
C ASN A 169 9.87 9.61 19.11
N VAL A 170 9.18 10.69 19.48
CA VAL A 170 9.29 11.98 18.78
C VAL A 170 9.52 13.11 19.78
N HIS A 171 10.71 13.71 19.73
CA HIS A 171 11.03 14.91 20.52
C HIS A 171 10.66 16.18 19.71
N GLY A 172 9.77 17.03 20.22
CA GLY A 172 9.39 18.31 19.60
C GLY A 172 8.05 18.27 18.87
N LYS A 173 7.76 19.27 18.03
CA LYS A 173 6.51 19.34 17.24
C LYS A 173 6.39 18.09 16.37
N VAL A 174 5.36 17.29 16.60
CA VAL A 174 5.17 15.95 16.01
C VAL A 174 4.16 15.97 14.85
N GLU A 175 3.43 17.06 14.68
CA GLU A 175 2.22 17.08 13.86
C GLU A 175 2.51 16.84 12.37
N HIS A 176 3.58 17.42 11.84
CA HIS A 176 3.97 17.25 10.43
C HIS A 176 4.59 15.88 10.16
N GLU A 177 5.28 15.30 11.15
CA GLU A 177 5.84 13.95 11.12
C GLU A 177 4.73 12.90 11.17
N LEU A 178 3.74 13.04 12.07
CA LEU A 178 2.58 12.16 12.14
C LEU A 178 1.73 12.26 10.86
N ALA A 179 1.45 13.47 10.38
CA ALA A 179 0.77 13.66 9.11
C ALA A 179 1.57 13.10 7.93
N GLY A 180 2.90 13.20 7.97
CA GLY A 180 3.80 12.59 6.99
C GLY A 180 3.74 11.07 6.98
N ALA A 181 3.80 10.45 8.16
CA ALA A 181 3.65 9.00 8.32
C ALA A 181 2.28 8.52 7.85
N PHE A 182 1.21 9.25 8.18
CA PHE A 182 -0.15 8.95 7.71
C PHE A 182 -0.23 8.90 6.18
N LYS A 183 0.27 9.96 5.51
CA LYS A 183 0.33 10.04 4.03
C LYS A 183 1.15 8.90 3.44
N GLN A 184 2.27 8.57 4.06
CA GLN A 184 3.15 7.51 3.59
C GLN A 184 2.51 6.13 3.71
N ASN A 185 1.81 5.85 4.82
CA ASN A 185 1.05 4.62 4.98
C ASN A 185 -0.03 4.47 3.90
N LEU A 186 -0.79 5.53 3.62
CA LEU A 186 -1.79 5.53 2.56
C LEU A 186 -1.16 5.23 1.19
N ARG A 187 -0.08 5.93 0.85
CA ARG A 187 0.55 5.83 -0.47
C ARG A 187 1.20 4.48 -0.72
N ASP A 188 1.84 3.91 0.29
CA ASP A 188 2.73 2.75 0.12
C ASP A 188 2.03 1.40 0.37
N ASN A 189 0.79 1.38 0.89
CA ASN A 189 0.10 0.14 1.33
C ASN A 189 -1.33 -0.03 0.76
N MET A 190 -1.77 0.87 -0.12
CA MET A 190 -3.00 0.68 -0.92
C MET A 190 -2.72 -0.33 -2.03
N SER A 191 -3.58 -1.36 -2.14
CA SER A 191 -3.49 -2.32 -3.24
C SER A 191 -4.03 -1.77 -4.55
N ASP A 192 -3.60 -2.35 -5.67
CA ASP A 192 -4.10 -1.98 -7.00
C ASP A 192 -5.62 -2.21 -7.12
N THR A 193 -6.16 -3.23 -6.44
CA THR A 193 -7.61 -3.47 -6.38
C THR A 193 -8.35 -2.35 -5.64
N GLU A 194 -7.78 -1.85 -4.54
CA GLU A 194 -8.36 -0.74 -3.79
C GLU A 194 -8.28 0.57 -4.56
N LEU A 195 -7.14 0.83 -5.21
CA LEU A 195 -6.96 2.00 -6.08
C LEU A 195 -7.93 1.96 -7.28
N ALA A 196 -8.08 0.81 -7.93
CA ALA A 196 -9.03 0.63 -9.03
C ALA A 196 -10.48 0.88 -8.57
N LYS A 197 -10.85 0.40 -7.38
CA LYS A 197 -12.17 0.67 -6.80
C LYS A 197 -12.41 2.17 -6.57
N VAL A 198 -11.41 2.90 -6.07
CA VAL A 198 -11.51 4.37 -5.91
C VAL A 198 -11.63 5.04 -7.27
N LEU A 199 -10.84 4.58 -8.25
CA LEU A 199 -10.85 5.11 -9.61
C LEU A 199 -12.21 4.93 -10.29
N ASP A 200 -12.89 3.80 -10.08
CA ASP A 200 -14.26 3.59 -10.58
C ASP A 200 -15.24 4.62 -10.01
N PHE A 201 -15.14 4.93 -8.72
CA PHE A 201 -15.94 5.99 -8.12
C PHE A 201 -15.62 7.36 -8.72
N VAL A 202 -14.35 7.69 -8.89
CA VAL A 202 -13.90 8.96 -9.50
C VAL A 202 -14.41 9.09 -10.94
N LYS A 203 -14.34 8.01 -11.75
CA LYS A 203 -14.84 8.00 -13.14
C LYS A 203 -16.36 8.15 -13.21
N SER A 204 -17.09 7.65 -12.20
CA SER A 204 -18.54 7.78 -12.11
C SER A 204 -18.99 9.11 -11.49
N TYR A 205 -18.08 9.88 -10.87
CA TYR A 205 -18.42 11.07 -10.12
C TYR A 205 -18.84 12.22 -11.03
N ASP A 206 -20.04 12.73 -10.80
CA ASP A 206 -20.55 13.95 -11.40
C ASP A 206 -20.72 15.02 -10.31
N PRO A 207 -19.96 16.14 -10.36
CA PRO A 207 -20.04 17.20 -9.36
C PRO A 207 -21.38 17.93 -9.35
N VAL A 208 -22.22 17.77 -10.37
CA VAL A 208 -23.59 18.34 -10.42
C VAL A 208 -24.60 17.42 -9.73
N LEU A 209 -24.39 16.10 -9.83
CA LEU A 209 -25.29 15.11 -9.24
C LEU A 209 -24.89 14.70 -7.82
N GLU A 210 -23.68 15.07 -7.37
CA GLU A 210 -23.10 14.74 -6.06
C GLU A 210 -23.25 13.25 -5.71
N ASN A 211 -23.08 12.38 -6.70
CA ASN A 211 -23.27 10.93 -6.58
C ASN A 211 -22.09 10.24 -5.87
N LEU A 212 -21.75 10.73 -4.69
CA LEU A 212 -20.68 10.21 -3.87
C LEU A 212 -21.04 8.83 -3.29
N PRO A 213 -20.11 7.87 -3.27
CA PRO A 213 -20.33 6.59 -2.58
C PRO A 213 -20.49 6.82 -1.08
N ALA A 214 -21.20 5.91 -0.40
CA ALA A 214 -21.19 5.85 1.05
C ALA A 214 -19.75 5.65 1.56
N LEU A 215 -19.39 6.27 2.68
CA LEU A 215 -18.03 6.23 3.21
C LEU A 215 -17.55 4.78 3.44
N ASN A 216 -18.40 3.92 4.02
CA ASN A 216 -18.12 2.50 4.22
C ASN A 216 -17.97 1.68 2.92
N GLY A 217 -18.32 2.26 1.76
CA GLY A 217 -18.10 1.68 0.44
C GLY A 217 -16.66 1.85 -0.06
N LEU A 218 -15.88 2.77 0.52
CA LEU A 218 -14.48 3.03 0.15
C LEU A 218 -13.51 2.03 0.84
N PRO A 219 -12.29 1.84 0.31
CA PRO A 219 -11.23 1.13 1.04
C PRO A 219 -10.95 1.75 2.41
N GLU A 220 -10.60 0.95 3.40
CA GLU A 220 -10.49 1.39 4.79
C GLU A 220 -9.49 2.55 4.98
N MET A 221 -8.31 2.47 4.35
CA MET A 221 -7.33 3.57 4.40
C MET A 221 -7.88 4.87 3.81
N VAL A 222 -8.75 4.80 2.80
CA VAL A 222 -9.41 5.98 2.21
C VAL A 222 -10.46 6.53 3.16
N GLN A 223 -11.23 5.67 3.84
CA GLN A 223 -12.19 6.10 4.87
C GLN A 223 -11.49 6.87 5.99
N ASP A 224 -10.39 6.32 6.50
CA ASP A 224 -9.60 6.95 7.54
C ASP A 224 -8.98 8.27 7.06
N THR A 225 -8.56 8.33 5.78
CA THR A 225 -8.05 9.57 5.17
C THR A 225 -9.14 10.65 5.08
N VAL A 226 -10.37 10.30 4.71
CA VAL A 226 -11.51 11.23 4.67
C VAL A 226 -11.83 11.73 6.09
N LYS A 227 -11.92 10.83 7.08
CA LYS A 227 -12.16 11.21 8.48
C LYS A 227 -11.08 12.14 9.02
N PHE A 228 -9.81 11.83 8.78
CA PHE A 228 -8.70 12.66 9.22
C PHE A 228 -8.72 14.03 8.53
N SER A 229 -9.00 14.04 7.22
CA SER A 229 -9.14 15.28 6.44
C SER A 229 -10.29 16.15 6.96
N ALA A 230 -11.43 15.57 7.31
CA ALA A 230 -12.55 16.31 7.90
C ALA A 230 -12.19 16.92 9.27
N MET A 231 -11.47 16.19 10.12
CA MET A 231 -10.96 16.72 11.40
C MET A 231 -10.06 17.93 11.20
N ILE A 232 -9.14 17.87 10.22
CA ILE A 232 -8.24 18.98 9.89
C ILE A 232 -9.03 20.15 9.29
N ALA A 233 -9.90 19.87 8.32
CA ALA A 233 -10.70 20.88 7.64
C ALA A 233 -11.59 21.67 8.60
N ASN A 234 -12.14 21.04 9.64
CA ASN A 234 -12.94 21.70 10.65
C ASN A 234 -12.19 22.81 11.44
N LYS A 235 -10.86 22.91 11.30
CA LYS A 235 -9.98 23.94 11.87
C LYS A 235 -9.33 24.84 10.80
N ALA A 236 -9.89 24.87 9.59
CA ALA A 236 -9.30 25.57 8.43
C ALA A 236 -9.25 27.10 8.56
N ASP A 237 -10.03 27.70 9.44
CA ASP A 237 -9.94 29.11 9.81
C ASP A 237 -8.55 29.46 10.41
N VAL A 238 -7.94 28.53 11.14
CA VAL A 238 -6.61 28.67 11.73
C VAL A 238 -5.54 27.98 10.88
N ASN A 239 -5.68 26.68 10.61
CA ASN A 239 -4.63 25.88 9.99
C ASN A 239 -4.51 26.07 8.46
N LYS A 240 -5.48 26.76 7.84
CA LYS A 240 -5.56 27.08 6.39
C LYS A 240 -5.70 25.85 5.47
N MET A 241 -6.16 24.72 5.98
CA MET A 241 -6.33 23.47 5.24
C MET A 241 -7.81 23.18 4.97
N GLN A 242 -8.40 23.87 3.99
CA GLN A 242 -9.74 23.58 3.48
C GLN A 242 -9.79 22.24 2.71
N PRO A 243 -10.97 21.64 2.47
CA PRO A 243 -11.15 20.42 1.69
C PRO A 243 -10.43 20.44 0.34
N SER A 244 -10.47 21.58 -0.37
CA SER A 244 -9.72 21.78 -1.62
C SER A 244 -8.21 21.64 -1.44
N ASN A 245 -7.63 22.26 -0.41
CA ASN A 245 -6.20 22.13 -0.08
C ASN A 245 -5.82 20.70 0.32
N LEU A 246 -6.68 20.03 1.09
CA LEU A 246 -6.46 18.63 1.49
C LEU A 246 -6.57 17.68 0.30
N SER A 247 -7.48 17.94 -0.64
CA SER A 247 -7.61 17.14 -1.86
C SER A 247 -6.36 17.18 -2.73
N ILE A 248 -5.68 18.33 -2.81
CA ILE A 248 -4.40 18.45 -3.54
C ILE A 248 -3.31 17.58 -2.88
N VAL A 249 -3.36 17.41 -1.55
CA VAL A 249 -2.37 16.62 -0.80
C VAL A 249 -2.69 15.13 -0.87
N PHE A 250 -3.95 14.73 -0.66
CA PHE A 250 -4.34 13.32 -0.54
C PHE A 250 -4.83 12.70 -1.85
N GLY A 251 -5.47 13.47 -2.72
CA GLY A 251 -6.02 13.03 -4.00
C GLY A 251 -5.03 12.22 -4.84
N PRO A 252 -3.79 12.71 -5.08
CA PRO A 252 -2.78 11.97 -5.83
C PRO A 252 -2.33 10.64 -5.20
N ASN A 253 -2.60 10.41 -3.90
CA ASN A 253 -2.26 9.14 -3.24
C ASN A 253 -3.36 8.08 -3.41
N VAL A 254 -4.59 8.48 -3.74
CA VAL A 254 -5.75 7.58 -3.87
C VAL A 254 -6.30 7.48 -5.29
N VAL A 255 -5.97 8.45 -6.16
CA VAL A 255 -6.35 8.46 -7.57
C VAL A 255 -5.09 8.30 -8.42
N LYS A 256 -4.83 7.07 -8.84
CA LYS A 256 -3.69 6.73 -9.70
C LYS A 256 -4.17 5.83 -10.84
N ASP A 257 -3.74 6.13 -12.06
CA ASP A 257 -3.90 5.27 -13.22
C ASP A 257 -2.63 5.39 -14.07
N ASP A 258 -1.68 4.48 -13.81
CA ASP A 258 -0.37 4.46 -14.47
C ASP A 258 -0.46 4.10 -15.97
N SER A 259 -1.65 3.71 -16.46
CA SER A 259 -1.87 3.37 -17.87
C SER A 259 -2.19 4.58 -18.76
N LEU A 260 -2.58 5.70 -18.17
CA LEU A 260 -3.01 6.90 -18.90
C LEU A 260 -1.84 7.71 -19.45
N ALA A 261 -2.06 8.37 -20.59
CA ALA A 261 -1.11 9.36 -21.09
C ALA A 261 -0.98 10.56 -20.13
N PRO A 262 0.16 11.28 -20.10
CA PRO A 262 0.38 12.36 -19.13
C PRO A 262 -0.71 13.44 -19.08
N MET A 263 -1.30 13.80 -20.23
CA MET A 263 -2.38 14.80 -20.29
C MET A 263 -3.71 14.29 -19.72
N GLU A 264 -4.00 12.99 -19.89
CA GLU A 264 -5.20 12.35 -19.35
C GLU A 264 -5.08 12.18 -17.83
N GLN A 265 -3.86 11.94 -17.33
CA GLN A 265 -3.58 11.92 -15.89
C GLN A 265 -3.89 13.27 -15.23
N ILE A 266 -3.58 14.39 -15.88
CA ILE A 266 -3.90 15.73 -15.34
C ILE A 266 -5.42 15.90 -15.17
N GLY A 267 -6.20 15.55 -16.19
CA GLY A 267 -7.66 15.60 -16.13
C GLY A 267 -8.23 14.70 -15.03
N LEU A 268 -7.70 13.48 -14.92
CA LEU A 268 -8.08 12.54 -13.86
C LEU A 268 -7.78 13.09 -12.46
N ILE A 269 -6.61 13.70 -12.25
CA ILE A 269 -6.24 14.31 -10.97
C ILE A 269 -7.19 15.46 -10.62
N GLU A 270 -7.60 16.28 -11.59
CA GLU A 270 -8.55 17.36 -11.33
C GLU A 270 -9.91 16.84 -10.84
N VAL A 271 -10.47 15.84 -11.54
CA VAL A 271 -11.74 15.21 -11.13
C VAL A 271 -11.57 14.48 -9.79
N GLY A 272 -10.45 13.79 -9.61
CA GLY A 272 -10.10 13.11 -8.36
C GLY A 272 -10.02 14.04 -7.16
N ASN A 273 -9.45 15.23 -7.34
CA ASN A 273 -9.39 16.25 -6.30
C ASN A 273 -10.80 16.77 -5.95
N LYS A 274 -11.65 17.03 -6.95
CA LYS A 274 -13.05 17.44 -6.72
C LYS A 274 -13.84 16.36 -5.99
N PHE A 275 -13.69 15.10 -6.41
CA PHE A 275 -14.30 13.94 -5.75
C PHE A 275 -13.87 13.83 -4.28
N PHE A 276 -12.56 13.91 -4.02
CA PHE A 276 -12.04 13.80 -2.66
C PHE A 276 -12.46 14.99 -1.79
N ALA A 277 -12.43 16.21 -2.31
CA ALA A 277 -12.91 17.40 -1.59
C ALA A 277 -14.38 17.24 -1.18
N ALA A 278 -15.24 16.80 -2.10
CA ALA A 278 -16.66 16.59 -1.84
C ALA A 278 -16.91 15.48 -0.80
N LEU A 279 -16.11 14.40 -0.79
CA LEU A 279 -16.13 13.39 0.28
C LEU A 279 -15.81 14.00 1.65
N VAL A 280 -14.82 14.89 1.73
CA VAL A 280 -14.46 15.56 2.99
C VAL A 280 -15.55 16.54 3.43
N GLU A 281 -16.08 17.33 2.50
CA GLU A 281 -17.13 18.32 2.77
C GLU A 281 -18.39 17.67 3.34
N ARG A 282 -18.78 16.49 2.85
CA ARG A 282 -19.91 15.73 3.38
C ARG A 282 -19.77 15.35 4.85
N GLU A 283 -18.54 15.21 5.35
CA GLU A 283 -18.27 14.83 6.74
C GLU A 283 -18.08 16.06 7.65
N LEU A 284 -18.18 17.27 7.12
CA LEU A 284 -18.09 18.51 7.89
C LEU A 284 -19.46 18.90 8.46
N PRO A 285 -19.48 19.61 9.60
CA PRO A 285 -20.73 20.10 10.17
C PRO A 285 -21.35 21.19 9.29
N ASP A 286 -22.69 21.32 9.33
CA ASP A 286 -23.47 22.26 8.51
C ASP A 286 -23.03 23.73 8.66
N ASP A 287 -22.48 24.09 9.81
CA ASP A 287 -22.01 25.44 10.13
C ASP A 287 -20.61 25.76 9.57
N TYR A 288 -19.95 24.80 8.91
CA TYR A 288 -18.57 24.90 8.45
C TYR A 288 -18.32 26.17 7.63
N TYR A 289 -19.13 26.41 6.58
CA TYR A 289 -18.96 27.56 5.70
C TYR A 289 -19.34 28.90 6.33
N LEU A 290 -19.96 28.90 7.53
CA LEU A 290 -20.19 30.13 8.29
C LEU A 290 -18.94 30.59 9.04
N ARG A 291 -18.01 29.66 9.34
CA ARG A 291 -16.77 29.92 10.10
C ARG A 291 -15.59 30.27 9.21
N ILE A 292 -15.65 29.90 7.93
CA ILE A 292 -14.57 30.17 6.99
C ILE A 292 -14.79 31.53 6.34
N PRO A 293 -13.83 32.48 6.45
CA PRO A 293 -13.92 33.71 5.71
C PRO A 293 -13.97 33.37 4.21
N LYS A 294 -15.02 33.84 3.52
CA LYS A 294 -15.05 33.81 2.07
C LYS A 294 -13.83 34.59 1.59
N ASN A 295 -12.96 33.93 0.84
CA ASN A 295 -11.93 34.64 0.10
C ASN A 295 -12.68 35.33 -1.05
N ASP A 296 -12.92 36.63 -0.90
CA ASP A 296 -13.20 37.54 -2.03
C ASP A 296 -11.95 37.67 -2.91
#